data_AF-A0A437MN34-F1
#
_entry.id   AF-A0A437MN34-F1
#
_cell.length_a   1.000
_cell.length_b   1.000
_cell.length_c   1.000
_cell.angle_alpha   90.00
_cell.angle_beta   90.00
_cell.angle_gamma   90.00
#
_symmetry.space_group_name_H-M   'P 1'
#
loop_
_entity.id
_entity.type
_entity.pdbx_description
1 polymer ?
#
loop_
_entity_poly.entity_id
_entity_poly.type
_entity_poly.pdbx_seq_one_letter_code
_entity_poly.pdbx_strand_id
1 'polypeptide(L)'
;MKVWLLRFHRWVALTFSLPLLLVIGSGLFLSLEPALKASVPAGTVTLERLSAIATAAGPDAARGALFIRGYDGTAAMGPRGAMVSYELASASPASPGLLAASFGTMRRFHETLLLDLGPLVTASTIAMVILAPLGLLLGWPRLRNTLSGWHKATGWFLIPLVVGSPLTGVALAFGISFTPPMPRTQGSAPPLDIILRQVAAQHDLNGLDFVRPIGGARLVRVLDSSGTAVIYRAEADGLRRMPTGWPRVLHEGNWGGLIGSVLNVIASIAMLGLLVTGFLIWGRRHLVKRRNRAARLARAG
;
A
#
# COMPACT_ATOMS: atom_id res chain seq x y z
N MET A 1 -29.52 -23.26 -3.37
CA MET A 1 -28.47 -22.42 -2.75
C MET A 1 -27.44 -21.88 -3.74
N LYS A 2 -26.81 -22.71 -4.58
CA LYS A 2 -25.74 -22.30 -5.52
C LYS A 2 -26.10 -21.16 -6.49
N VAL A 3 -27.34 -21.11 -6.98
CA VAL A 3 -27.81 -20.03 -7.88
C VAL A 3 -27.87 -18.68 -7.15
N TRP A 4 -28.28 -18.66 -5.89
CA TRP A 4 -28.36 -17.45 -5.08
C TRP A 4 -26.97 -16.93 -4.74
N LEU A 5 -26.03 -17.80 -4.34
CA LEU A 5 -24.63 -17.44 -4.13
C LEU A 5 -24.00 -16.83 -5.39
N LEU A 6 -24.24 -17.43 -6.57
CA LEU A 6 -23.72 -16.90 -7.83
C LEU A 6 -24.31 -15.53 -8.16
N ARG A 7 -25.61 -15.35 -7.93
CA ARG A 7 -26.28 -14.06 -8.14
C ARG A 7 -25.70 -13.02 -7.19
N PHE A 8 -25.54 -13.34 -5.92
CA PHE A 8 -25.00 -12.45 -4.89
C PHE A 8 -23.55 -12.04 -5.20
N HIS A 9 -22.65 -13.01 -5.42
CA HIS A 9 -21.26 -12.76 -5.80
C HIS A 9 -21.20 -11.83 -7.03
N ARG A 10 -22.01 -12.09 -8.05
CA ARG A 10 -22.05 -11.25 -9.25
C ARG A 10 -22.53 -9.82 -8.96
N TRP A 11 -23.58 -9.66 -8.17
CA TRP A 11 -24.13 -8.33 -7.86
C TRP A 11 -23.12 -7.51 -7.07
N VAL A 12 -22.53 -8.09 -6.01
CA VAL A 12 -21.47 -7.42 -5.25
C VAL A 12 -20.29 -7.04 -6.16
N ALA A 13 -19.81 -7.97 -7.00
CA ALA A 13 -18.70 -7.70 -7.91
C ALA A 13 -19.01 -6.57 -8.91
N LEU A 14 -20.23 -6.50 -9.45
CA LEU A 14 -20.61 -5.45 -10.40
C LEU A 14 -20.84 -4.10 -9.71
N THR A 15 -21.47 -4.07 -8.54
CA THR A 15 -21.70 -2.84 -7.77
C THR A 15 -20.38 -2.18 -7.40
N PHE A 16 -19.38 -2.98 -7.01
CA PHE A 16 -18.08 -2.47 -6.58
C PHE A 16 -17.01 -2.49 -7.68
N SER A 17 -17.33 -2.82 -8.93
CA SER A 17 -16.30 -3.04 -9.94
C SER A 17 -15.46 -1.81 -10.23
N LEU A 18 -16.08 -0.64 -10.31
CA LEU A 18 -15.38 0.62 -10.58
C LEU A 18 -14.49 1.06 -9.40
N PRO A 19 -14.98 1.18 -8.15
CA PRO A 19 -14.10 1.54 -7.04
C PRO A 19 -13.01 0.49 -6.81
N LEU A 20 -13.30 -0.81 -6.97
CA LEU A 20 -12.27 -1.85 -6.90
C LEU A 20 -11.22 -1.72 -8.00
N LEU A 21 -11.61 -1.35 -9.22
CA LEU A 21 -10.65 -1.12 -10.31
C LEU A 21 -9.65 -0.02 -9.92
N LEU A 22 -10.14 1.09 -9.36
CA LEU A 22 -9.30 2.21 -8.94
C LEU A 22 -8.41 1.86 -7.74
N VAL A 23 -8.96 1.20 -6.72
CA VAL A 23 -8.21 0.79 -5.51
C VAL A 23 -7.15 -0.26 -5.85
N ILE A 24 -7.49 -1.29 -6.63
CA ILE A 24 -6.55 -2.34 -7.04
C ILE A 24 -5.51 -1.77 -8.00
N GLY A 25 -5.91 -0.94 -8.97
CA GLY A 25 -4.98 -0.32 -9.92
C GLY A 25 -3.96 0.61 -9.25
N SER A 26 -4.42 1.46 -8.33
CA SER A 26 -3.52 2.29 -7.51
C SER A 26 -2.67 1.45 -6.57
N GLY A 27 -3.23 0.40 -5.95
CA GLY A 27 -2.50 -0.54 -5.10
C GLY A 27 -1.40 -1.31 -5.85
N LEU A 28 -1.65 -1.70 -7.10
CA LEU A 28 -0.64 -2.30 -7.98
C LEU A 28 0.52 -1.34 -8.20
N PHE A 29 0.25 -0.07 -8.51
CA PHE A 29 1.31 0.92 -8.66
C PHE A 29 2.10 1.12 -7.35
N LEU A 30 1.40 1.28 -6.23
CA LEU A 30 2.02 1.45 -4.90
C LEU A 30 2.86 0.24 -4.48
N SER A 31 2.50 -0.97 -4.92
CA SER A 31 3.25 -2.20 -4.58
C SER A 31 4.68 -2.23 -5.15
N LEU A 32 5.00 -1.34 -6.09
CA LEU A 32 6.36 -1.15 -6.63
C LEU A 32 7.24 -0.25 -5.75
N GLU A 33 6.65 0.59 -4.90
CA GLU A 33 7.39 1.56 -4.06
C GLU A 33 8.43 0.88 -3.16
N PRO A 34 8.13 -0.24 -2.45
CA PRO A 34 9.10 -0.91 -1.60
C PRO A 34 10.31 -1.43 -2.39
N ALA A 35 10.11 -1.98 -3.59
CA ALA A 35 11.21 -2.46 -4.43
C ALA A 35 12.14 -1.31 -4.86
N LEU A 36 11.56 -0.15 -5.20
CA LEU A 36 12.35 1.04 -5.53
C LEU A 36 13.13 1.55 -4.32
N LYS A 37 12.53 1.56 -3.13
CA LYS A 37 13.23 1.91 -1.88
C LYS A 37 14.36 0.94 -1.55
N ALA A 38 14.16 -0.35 -1.78
CA ALA A 38 15.20 -1.37 -1.57
C ALA A 38 16.33 -1.31 -2.61
N SER A 39 16.12 -0.65 -3.75
CA SER A 39 17.08 -0.56 -4.86
C SER A 39 17.80 0.79 -4.95
N VAL A 40 17.72 1.60 -3.89
CA VAL A 40 18.41 2.90 -3.83
C VAL A 40 19.93 2.66 -3.86
N PRO A 41 20.68 3.32 -4.77
CA PRO A 41 22.13 3.16 -4.83
C PRO A 41 22.82 3.52 -3.51
N ALA A 42 23.84 2.77 -3.14
CA ALA A 42 24.64 3.05 -1.95
C ALA A 42 25.23 4.46 -2.00
N GLY A 43 25.23 5.17 -0.87
CA GLY A 43 25.69 6.55 -0.78
C GLY A 43 24.69 7.60 -1.28
N THR A 44 23.49 7.20 -1.72
CA THR A 44 22.42 8.15 -2.07
C THR A 44 21.92 8.89 -0.84
N VAL A 45 21.64 8.15 0.24
CA VAL A 45 21.19 8.70 1.52
C VAL A 45 22.32 8.56 2.53
N THR A 46 22.88 9.69 2.99
CA THR A 46 23.96 9.71 3.97
C THR A 46 23.66 10.68 5.10
N LEU A 47 24.39 10.54 6.22
CA LEU A 47 24.21 11.40 7.38
C LEU A 47 24.53 12.85 7.03
N GLU A 48 25.56 13.08 6.22
CA GLU A 48 26.02 14.39 5.79
C GLU A 48 24.94 15.09 4.97
N ARG A 49 24.35 14.37 4.00
CA ARG A 49 23.28 14.90 3.13
C ARG A 49 22.02 15.24 3.91
N LEU A 50 21.58 14.36 4.82
CA LEU A 50 20.42 14.61 5.66
C LEU A 50 20.65 15.75 6.66
N SER A 51 21.87 15.87 7.18
CA SER A 51 22.26 16.98 8.07
C SER A 51 22.30 18.31 7.31
N ALA A 52 22.83 18.32 6.08
CA ALA A 52 22.84 19.51 5.22
C ALA A 52 21.40 19.98 4.92
N ILE A 53 20.48 19.06 4.64
CA ILE A 53 19.06 19.38 4.47
C ILE A 53 18.46 19.95 5.76
N ALA A 54 18.74 19.35 6.92
CA ALA A 54 18.23 19.86 8.19
C ALA A 54 18.72 21.29 8.47
N THR A 55 19.99 21.58 8.13
CA THR A 55 20.56 22.94 8.22
C THR A 55 19.88 23.89 7.24
N ALA A 56 19.73 23.49 5.96
CA ALA A 56 19.12 24.33 4.92
C ALA A 56 17.63 24.62 5.20
N ALA A 57 16.90 23.65 5.77
CA ALA A 57 15.50 23.82 6.13
C ALA A 57 15.29 24.67 7.39
N GLY A 58 16.32 24.81 8.21
CA GLY A 58 16.29 25.59 9.45
C GLY A 58 15.64 24.86 10.64
N PRO A 59 15.79 25.42 11.85
CA PRO A 59 15.41 24.77 13.10
C PRO A 59 13.91 24.49 13.22
N ASP A 60 13.07 25.32 12.60
CA ASP A 60 11.61 25.19 12.66
C ASP A 60 11.13 23.99 11.84
N ALA A 61 11.63 23.83 10.61
CA ALA A 61 11.33 22.68 9.77
C ALA A 61 11.89 21.39 10.38
N ALA A 62 13.09 21.47 10.98
CA ALA A 62 13.74 20.34 11.64
C ALA A 62 12.98 19.81 12.87
N ARG A 63 12.00 20.55 13.43
CA ARG A 63 11.06 20.03 14.45
C ARG A 63 9.97 19.15 13.86
N GLY A 64 9.65 19.33 12.58
CA GLY A 64 8.63 18.61 11.84
C GLY A 64 9.01 17.18 11.45
N ALA A 65 8.36 16.70 10.39
CA ALA A 65 8.65 15.39 9.82
C ALA A 65 9.75 15.49 8.76
N LEU A 66 10.55 14.44 8.63
CA LEU A 66 11.48 14.15 7.56
C LEU A 66 10.99 12.87 6.86
N PHE A 67 10.75 12.94 5.55
CA PHE A 67 10.42 11.80 4.69
C PHE A 67 11.48 11.67 3.61
N ILE A 68 12.01 10.47 3.42
CA ILE A 68 13.09 10.23 2.46
C ILE A 68 12.54 9.47 1.26
N ARG A 69 12.88 9.96 0.08
CA ARG A 69 12.56 9.36 -1.21
C ARG A 69 13.86 9.15 -1.97
N GLY A 70 14.68 8.22 -1.47
CA GLY A 70 16.00 7.94 -2.04
C GLY A 70 15.95 7.58 -3.52
N TYR A 71 14.91 6.88 -3.96
CA TYR A 71 14.68 6.53 -5.38
C TYR A 71 14.40 7.75 -6.28
N ASP A 72 14.04 8.88 -5.69
CA ASP A 72 13.78 10.17 -6.34
C ASP A 72 14.90 11.17 -6.08
N GLY A 73 15.93 10.79 -5.30
CA GLY A 73 17.02 11.68 -4.90
C GLY A 73 16.58 12.83 -4.00
N THR A 74 15.40 12.75 -3.36
CA THR A 74 14.85 13.86 -2.55
C THR A 74 14.52 13.45 -1.11
N ALA A 75 14.47 14.43 -0.22
CA ALA A 75 13.83 14.30 1.08
C ALA A 75 12.90 15.50 1.35
N ALA A 76 11.74 15.24 1.95
CA ALA A 76 10.80 16.29 2.35
C ALA A 76 10.90 16.55 3.84
N MET A 77 11.04 17.82 4.24
CA MET A 77 11.11 18.24 5.63
C MET A 77 10.10 19.34 5.92
N GLY A 78 9.50 19.30 7.11
CA GLY A 78 8.68 20.40 7.62
C GLY A 78 7.49 19.94 8.45
N PRO A 79 6.70 20.90 8.97
CA PRO A 79 5.46 20.59 9.66
C PRO A 79 4.41 20.04 8.68
N ARG A 80 3.40 19.37 9.23
CA ARG A 80 2.30 18.81 8.45
C ARG A 80 1.59 19.94 7.67
N GLY A 81 1.47 19.79 6.35
CA GLY A 81 0.82 20.76 5.47
C GLY A 81 1.75 21.83 4.86
N ALA A 82 2.99 21.95 5.33
CA ALA A 82 3.99 22.88 4.78
C ALA A 82 5.36 22.19 4.62
N MET A 83 5.35 20.95 4.12
CA MET A 83 6.58 20.22 3.82
C MET A 83 7.24 20.77 2.56
N VAL A 84 8.52 21.08 2.65
CA VAL A 84 9.36 21.49 1.52
C VAL A 84 10.23 20.29 1.13
N SER A 85 10.37 20.02 -0.16
CA SER A 85 11.27 18.97 -0.64
C SER A 85 12.64 19.55 -0.94
N TYR A 86 13.68 18.78 -0.68
CA TYR A 86 15.08 19.14 -0.89
C TYR A 86 15.77 18.03 -1.68
N GLU A 87 16.69 18.41 -2.54
CA GLU A 87 17.56 17.46 -3.24
C GLU A 87 18.63 16.91 -2.28
N LEU A 88 18.80 15.58 -2.24
CA LEU A 88 19.77 14.92 -1.37
C LEU A 88 21.22 15.31 -1.69
N ALA A 89 21.53 15.57 -2.96
CA ALA A 89 22.90 15.89 -3.38
C ALA A 89 23.34 17.30 -2.99
N SER A 90 22.45 18.29 -3.09
CA SER A 90 22.77 19.72 -2.96
C SER A 90 22.16 20.39 -1.73
N ALA A 91 21.21 19.74 -1.05
CA ALA A 91 20.37 20.33 -0.01
C ALA A 91 19.58 21.58 -0.46
N SER A 92 19.43 21.79 -1.77
CA SER A 92 18.63 22.89 -2.31
C SER A 92 17.14 22.54 -2.33
N PRO A 93 16.24 23.52 -2.17
CA PRO A 93 14.80 23.31 -2.34
C PRO A 93 14.49 22.79 -3.75
N ALA A 94 13.66 21.75 -3.81
CA ALA A 94 13.28 21.08 -5.03
C ALA A 94 11.79 20.74 -5.03
N SER A 95 11.22 20.53 -6.22
CA SER A 95 9.93 19.88 -6.36
C SER A 95 10.11 18.36 -6.33
N PRO A 96 9.15 17.57 -5.82
CA PRO A 96 9.17 16.13 -6.00
C PRO A 96 9.28 15.77 -7.48
N GLY A 97 10.09 14.78 -7.82
CA GLY A 97 10.14 14.26 -9.19
C GLY A 97 8.80 13.66 -9.60
N LEU A 98 8.62 13.45 -10.92
CA LEU A 98 7.39 12.89 -11.49
C LEU A 98 7.00 11.55 -10.82
N LEU A 99 7.99 10.70 -10.54
CA LEU A 99 7.78 9.41 -9.90
C LEU A 99 7.26 9.56 -8.47
N ALA A 100 7.91 10.39 -7.64
CA ALA A 100 7.45 10.68 -6.29
C ALA A 100 6.03 11.31 -6.27
N ALA A 101 5.76 12.25 -7.18
CA ALA A 101 4.43 12.87 -7.34
C ALA A 101 3.35 11.84 -7.73
N SER A 102 3.71 10.87 -8.59
CA SER A 102 2.82 9.78 -9.00
C SER A 102 2.48 8.87 -7.82
N PHE A 103 3.46 8.45 -7.01
CA PHE A 103 3.21 7.67 -5.80
C PHE A 103 2.30 8.42 -4.82
N GLY A 104 2.52 9.72 -4.61
CA GLY A 104 1.65 10.55 -3.77
C GLY A 104 0.21 10.60 -4.29
N THR A 105 0.03 10.73 -5.60
CA THR A 105 -1.30 10.73 -6.23
C THR A 105 -1.98 9.37 -6.15
N MET A 106 -1.25 8.28 -6.42
CA MET A 106 -1.78 6.92 -6.32
C MET A 106 -2.15 6.57 -4.88
N ARG A 107 -1.41 7.06 -3.88
CA ARG A 107 -1.78 6.90 -2.46
C ARG A 107 -3.11 7.57 -2.15
N ARG A 108 -3.34 8.80 -2.63
CA ARG A 108 -4.64 9.48 -2.47
C ARG A 108 -5.77 8.76 -3.21
N PHE A 109 -5.52 8.21 -4.40
CA PHE A 109 -6.50 7.34 -5.07
C PHE A 109 -6.83 6.12 -4.24
N HIS A 110 -5.80 5.45 -3.71
CA HIS A 110 -5.93 4.21 -2.98
C HIS A 110 -6.67 4.39 -1.65
N GLU A 111 -6.41 5.50 -0.94
CA GLU A 111 -6.97 5.76 0.38
C GLU A 111 -8.34 6.47 0.33
N THR A 112 -8.54 7.38 -0.63
CA THR A 112 -9.73 8.24 -0.67
C THR A 112 -10.35 8.46 -2.05
N LEU A 113 -9.87 7.76 -3.08
CA LEU A 113 -10.29 7.96 -4.49
C LEU A 113 -10.13 9.42 -4.96
N LEU A 114 -9.19 10.18 -4.38
CA LEU A 114 -9.01 11.63 -4.55
C LEU A 114 -10.17 12.53 -4.09
N LEU A 115 -11.27 11.96 -3.61
CA LEU A 115 -12.53 12.67 -3.35
C LEU A 115 -12.99 12.52 -1.90
N ASP A 116 -12.06 12.22 -0.98
CA ASP A 116 -12.34 11.95 0.43
C ASP A 116 -13.35 10.80 0.67
N LEU A 117 -13.39 9.85 -0.27
CA LEU A 117 -14.28 8.68 -0.25
C LEU A 117 -13.67 7.47 0.49
N GLY A 118 -12.94 7.72 1.58
CA GLY A 118 -12.33 6.66 2.41
C GLY A 118 -13.31 5.57 2.88
N PRO A 119 -14.56 5.90 3.26
CA PRO A 119 -15.58 4.89 3.56
C PRO A 119 -15.92 3.99 2.37
N LEU A 120 -15.94 4.52 1.14
CA LEU A 120 -16.19 3.73 -0.07
C LEU A 120 -15.02 2.80 -0.38
N VAL A 121 -13.78 3.26 -0.20
CA VAL A 121 -12.59 2.39 -0.28
C VAL A 121 -12.72 1.24 0.71
N THR A 122 -13.03 1.54 1.97
CA THR A 122 -13.20 0.52 3.02
C THR A 122 -14.31 -0.47 2.69
N ALA A 123 -15.49 0.01 2.27
CA ALA A 123 -16.61 -0.84 1.86
C ALA A 123 -16.25 -1.72 0.66
N SER A 124 -15.50 -1.19 -0.31
CA SER A 124 -15.02 -1.94 -1.47
C SER A 124 -14.04 -3.03 -1.05
N THR A 125 -13.10 -2.73 -0.15
CA THR A 125 -12.15 -3.73 0.37
C THR A 125 -12.87 -4.83 1.14
N ILE A 126 -13.87 -4.50 1.97
CA ILE A 126 -14.72 -5.50 2.64
C ILE A 126 -15.46 -6.36 1.62
N ALA A 127 -16.04 -5.75 0.58
CA ALA A 127 -16.70 -6.48 -0.50
C ALA A 127 -15.75 -7.47 -1.18
N MET A 128 -14.49 -7.08 -1.43
CA MET A 128 -13.46 -7.96 -1.97
C MET A 128 -13.11 -9.13 -1.03
N VAL A 129 -12.97 -8.87 0.28
CA VAL A 129 -12.77 -9.91 1.30
C VAL A 129 -13.94 -10.90 1.34
N ILE A 130 -15.18 -10.45 1.12
CA ILE A 130 -16.37 -11.32 1.04
C ILE A 130 -16.44 -12.07 -0.29
N LEU A 131 -16.04 -11.44 -1.41
CA LEU A 131 -16.10 -12.05 -2.75
C LEU A 131 -15.20 -13.28 -2.87
N ALA A 132 -14.05 -13.30 -2.20
CA ALA A 132 -13.11 -14.42 -2.24
C ALA A 132 -13.69 -15.74 -1.69
N PRO A 133 -14.22 -15.83 -0.44
CA PRO A 133 -14.86 -17.04 0.06
C PRO A 133 -16.13 -17.37 -0.73
N LEU A 134 -16.91 -16.37 -1.18
CA LEU A 134 -18.03 -16.63 -2.08
C LEU A 134 -17.57 -17.33 -3.37
N GLY A 135 -16.45 -16.91 -3.94
CA GLY A 135 -15.85 -17.52 -5.13
C GLY A 135 -15.51 -19.00 -4.92
N LEU A 136 -14.94 -19.36 -3.76
CA LEU A 136 -14.65 -20.75 -3.40
C LEU A 136 -15.93 -21.60 -3.29
N LEU A 137 -16.96 -21.07 -2.62
CA LEU A 137 -18.24 -21.77 -2.42
C LEU A 137 -19.00 -22.03 -3.74
N LEU A 138 -18.65 -21.35 -4.84
CA LEU A 138 -19.20 -21.62 -6.17
C LEU A 138 -18.67 -22.93 -6.80
N GLY A 139 -17.65 -23.54 -6.18
CA GLY A 139 -17.21 -24.91 -6.42
C GLY A 139 -15.82 -25.02 -7.05
N TRP A 140 -15.39 -26.27 -7.20
CA TRP A 140 -14.04 -26.64 -7.64
C TRP A 140 -13.64 -26.04 -9.00
N PRO A 141 -12.38 -25.61 -9.18
CA PRO A 141 -11.89 -25.09 -10.45
C PRO A 141 -11.72 -26.26 -11.43
N ARG A 142 -12.66 -26.40 -12.37
CA ARG A 142 -12.44 -27.24 -13.55
C ARG A 142 -11.47 -26.50 -14.47
N LEU A 143 -10.21 -26.93 -14.49
CA LEU A 143 -9.17 -26.37 -15.35
C LEU A 143 -9.55 -26.61 -16.81
N ARG A 144 -9.95 -25.54 -17.47
CA ARG A 144 -10.29 -25.51 -18.90
C ARG A 144 -9.61 -24.28 -19.46
N ASN A 145 -9.03 -24.39 -20.66
CA ASN A 145 -8.42 -23.25 -21.34
C ASN A 145 -9.48 -22.29 -21.88
N THR A 146 -10.16 -21.61 -20.95
CA THR A 146 -11.25 -20.65 -21.19
C THR A 146 -11.14 -19.55 -20.17
N LEU A 147 -11.66 -18.36 -20.47
CA LEU A 147 -11.65 -17.21 -19.55
C LEU A 147 -12.24 -17.56 -18.17
N SER A 148 -13.35 -18.32 -18.16
CA SER A 148 -13.98 -18.76 -16.90
C SER A 148 -13.19 -19.84 -16.17
N GLY A 149 -12.39 -20.64 -16.89
CA GLY A 149 -11.50 -21.64 -16.28
C GLY A 149 -10.34 -20.94 -15.57
N TRP A 150 -9.67 -20.02 -16.26
CA TRP A 150 -8.60 -19.20 -15.70
C TRP A 150 -9.07 -18.34 -14.51
N HIS A 151 -10.23 -17.67 -14.61
CA HIS A 151 -10.80 -16.92 -13.48
C HIS A 151 -10.96 -17.79 -12.21
N LYS A 152 -11.44 -19.02 -12.37
CA LYS A 152 -11.58 -19.95 -11.24
C LYS A 152 -10.23 -20.46 -10.73
N ALA A 153 -9.32 -20.81 -11.63
CA ALA A 153 -7.98 -21.29 -11.27
C ALA A 153 -7.22 -20.23 -10.46
N THR A 154 -7.18 -18.98 -10.95
CA THR A 154 -6.57 -17.85 -10.25
C THR A 154 -7.20 -17.65 -8.87
N GLY A 155 -8.53 -17.64 -8.79
CA GLY A 155 -9.23 -17.43 -7.52
C GLY A 155 -9.01 -18.54 -6.49
N TRP A 156 -8.76 -19.77 -6.93
CA TRP A 156 -8.49 -20.90 -6.04
C TRP A 156 -7.02 -20.98 -5.62
N PHE A 157 -6.10 -20.96 -6.58
CA PHE A 157 -4.69 -21.18 -6.31
C PHE A 157 -3.98 -19.97 -5.70
N LEU A 158 -4.45 -18.75 -5.96
CA LEU A 158 -3.86 -17.53 -5.42
C LEU A 158 -4.68 -16.95 -4.27
N ILE A 159 -5.60 -17.72 -3.66
CA ILE A 159 -6.46 -17.17 -2.61
C ILE A 159 -5.71 -16.57 -1.41
N PRO A 160 -4.59 -17.15 -0.91
CA PRO A 160 -3.88 -16.55 0.22
C PRO A 160 -3.38 -15.13 -0.12
N LEU A 161 -2.92 -14.93 -1.36
CA LEU A 161 -2.43 -13.64 -1.84
C LEU A 161 -3.57 -12.66 -2.12
N VAL A 162 -4.62 -13.13 -2.80
CA VAL A 162 -5.80 -12.33 -3.17
C VAL A 162 -6.57 -11.85 -1.93
N VAL A 163 -6.56 -12.60 -0.84
CA VAL A 163 -7.25 -12.22 0.42
C VAL A 163 -6.31 -11.49 1.38
N GLY A 164 -5.02 -11.86 1.42
CA GLY A 164 -4.07 -11.34 2.40
C GLY A 164 -3.97 -9.81 2.38
N SER A 165 -3.71 -9.21 1.22
CA SER A 165 -3.60 -7.75 1.11
C SER A 165 -4.91 -7.02 1.46
N PRO A 166 -6.09 -7.40 0.95
CA PRO A 166 -7.36 -6.80 1.36
C PRO A 166 -7.68 -6.96 2.86
N LEU A 167 -7.40 -8.13 3.43
CA LEU A 167 -7.64 -8.39 4.85
C LEU A 167 -6.77 -7.50 5.73
N THR A 168 -5.50 -7.33 5.38
CA THR A 168 -4.59 -6.40 6.08
C THR A 168 -5.03 -4.94 5.90
N GLY A 169 -5.58 -4.57 4.74
CA GLY A 169 -6.19 -3.25 4.52
C GLY A 169 -7.40 -2.98 5.42
N VAL A 170 -8.29 -3.97 5.57
CA VAL A 170 -9.42 -3.90 6.53
C VAL A 170 -8.89 -3.79 7.96
N ALA A 171 -7.91 -4.61 8.34
CA ALA A 171 -7.30 -4.54 9.66
C ALA A 171 -6.70 -3.15 9.95
N LEU A 172 -6.05 -2.51 8.98
CA LEU A 172 -5.58 -1.13 9.10
C LEU A 172 -6.71 -0.13 9.27
N ALA A 173 -7.77 -0.23 8.48
CA ALA A 173 -8.91 0.68 8.54
C ALA A 173 -9.60 0.66 9.92
N PHE A 174 -9.62 -0.48 10.60
CA PHE A 174 -10.20 -0.66 11.92
C PHE A 174 -9.18 -0.63 13.09
N GLY A 175 -7.90 -0.37 12.81
CA GLY A 175 -6.85 -0.35 13.85
C GLY A 175 -6.57 -1.72 14.50
N ILE A 176 -6.90 -2.82 13.82
CA ILE A 176 -6.70 -4.19 14.30
C ILE A 176 -5.25 -4.57 14.08
N SER A 177 -4.44 -4.57 15.13
CA SER A 177 -3.04 -5.01 15.07
C SER A 177 -2.67 -6.07 16.11
N PHE A 178 -3.52 -6.30 17.13
CA PHE A 178 -3.21 -7.16 18.28
C PHE A 178 -1.89 -6.80 19.00
N THR A 179 -1.42 -5.56 18.84
CA THR A 179 -0.22 -5.05 19.52
C THR A 179 -0.63 -4.27 20.76
N PRO A 180 0.02 -4.49 21.92
CA PRO A 180 -0.30 -3.76 23.14
C PRO A 180 -0.06 -2.24 22.97
N PRO A 181 -0.87 -1.39 23.62
CA PRO A 181 -0.65 0.04 23.63
C PRO A 181 0.68 0.37 24.30
N MET A 182 1.41 1.31 23.72
CA MET A 182 2.74 1.66 24.19
C MET A 182 2.67 2.57 25.43
N PRO A 183 3.59 2.43 26.40
CA PRO A 183 3.75 3.41 27.47
C PRO A 183 3.99 4.80 26.90
N ARG A 184 3.39 5.81 27.56
CA ARG A 184 3.66 7.22 27.26
C ARG A 184 5.13 7.52 27.55
N THR A 185 5.77 8.26 26.66
CA THR A 185 7.15 8.71 26.86
C THR A 185 7.20 9.69 28.03
N GLN A 186 8.23 9.59 28.86
CA GLN A 186 8.61 10.63 29.80
C GLN A 186 9.80 11.39 29.18
N GLY A 187 9.70 12.71 29.06
CA GLY A 187 10.75 13.57 28.50
C GLY A 187 10.50 14.07 27.08
N SER A 188 11.32 15.03 26.65
CA SER A 188 11.28 15.62 25.30
C SER A 188 11.96 14.72 24.28
N ALA A 189 11.39 14.62 23.07
CA ALA A 189 12.01 13.89 21.98
C ALA A 189 13.39 14.48 21.60
N PRO A 190 14.40 13.65 21.27
CA PRO A 190 15.71 14.14 20.89
C PRO A 190 15.70 15.03 19.63
N PRO A 191 16.67 15.96 19.49
CA PRO A 191 16.94 16.69 18.26
C PRO A 191 17.15 15.78 17.04
N LEU A 192 16.85 16.28 15.83
CA LEU A 192 16.83 15.44 14.62
C LEU A 192 18.22 14.88 14.29
N ASP A 193 19.26 15.67 14.46
CA ASP A 193 20.66 15.29 14.24
C ASP A 193 21.10 14.13 15.13
N ILE A 194 20.69 14.14 16.41
CA ILE A 194 20.93 13.03 17.34
C ILE A 194 20.26 11.77 16.84
N ILE A 195 19.00 11.88 16.39
CA ILE A 195 18.24 10.74 15.87
C ILE A 195 18.91 10.17 14.60
N LEU A 196 19.33 11.03 13.67
CA LEU A 196 20.00 10.58 12.45
C LEU A 196 21.31 9.85 12.75
N ARG A 197 22.09 10.31 13.74
CA ARG A 197 23.29 9.60 14.22
C ARG A 197 22.96 8.26 14.86
N GLN A 198 21.92 8.20 15.69
CA GLN A 198 21.45 6.95 16.30
C GLN A 198 21.02 5.93 15.23
N VAL A 199 20.33 6.37 14.17
CA VAL A 199 19.97 5.52 13.03
C VAL A 199 21.22 5.05 12.29
N ALA A 200 22.11 5.97 11.92
CA ALA A 200 23.33 5.65 11.17
C ALA A 200 24.25 4.66 11.93
N ALA A 201 24.20 4.66 13.27
CA ALA A 201 24.96 3.72 14.10
C ALA A 201 24.42 2.28 14.08
N GLN A 202 23.14 2.08 13.73
CA GLN A 202 22.46 0.78 13.83
C GLN A 202 21.91 0.27 12.48
N HIS A 203 21.70 1.15 11.51
CA HIS A 203 21.03 0.88 10.24
C HIS A 203 21.67 1.63 9.08
N ASP A 204 21.56 1.07 7.87
CA ASP A 204 21.83 1.80 6.64
C ASP A 204 20.77 2.90 6.44
N LEU A 205 21.24 4.14 6.24
CA LEU A 205 20.38 5.29 5.98
C LEU A 205 19.64 5.20 4.64
N ASN A 206 20.09 4.39 3.67
CA ASN A 206 19.32 4.12 2.45
C ASN A 206 17.97 3.45 2.78
N GLY A 207 17.91 2.70 3.88
CA GLY A 207 16.68 2.09 4.37
C GLY A 207 15.78 3.03 5.18
N LEU A 208 16.21 4.26 5.48
CA LEU A 208 15.44 5.20 6.29
C LEU A 208 14.27 5.78 5.48
N ASP A 209 13.04 5.54 5.92
CA ASP A 209 11.80 5.99 5.25
C ASP A 209 11.35 7.35 5.81
N PHE A 210 11.26 7.46 7.14
CA PHE A 210 10.91 8.72 7.77
C PHE A 210 11.41 8.85 9.21
N VAL A 211 11.50 10.10 9.67
CA VAL A 211 11.51 10.50 11.08
C VAL A 211 10.37 11.49 11.28
N ARG A 212 9.39 11.21 12.15
CA ARG A 212 8.24 12.11 12.32
C ARG A 212 7.75 12.23 13.75
N PRO A 213 7.25 13.40 14.17
CA PRO A 213 6.66 13.58 15.49
C PRO A 213 5.27 12.93 15.55
N ILE A 214 5.04 12.08 16.55
CA ILE A 214 3.73 11.48 16.89
C ILE A 214 3.58 11.46 18.41
N GLY A 215 2.52 12.10 18.92
CA GLY A 215 2.15 12.00 20.35
C GLY A 215 3.26 12.43 21.31
N GLY A 216 4.03 13.46 20.96
CA GLY A 216 5.16 13.96 21.76
C GLY A 216 6.47 13.17 21.60
N ALA A 217 6.44 12.02 20.92
CA ALA A 217 7.63 11.24 20.59
C ALA A 217 8.04 11.45 19.13
N ARG A 218 9.25 11.02 18.77
CA ARG A 218 9.68 10.89 17.38
C ARG A 218 9.76 9.43 16.98
N LEU A 219 9.03 9.09 15.93
CA LEU A 219 9.07 7.75 15.35
C LEU A 219 10.00 7.76 14.15
N VAL A 220 10.87 6.77 14.11
CA VAL A 220 11.77 6.46 13.01
C VAL A 220 11.24 5.22 12.33
N ARG A 221 11.11 5.23 11.00
CA ARG A 221 10.85 4.03 10.23
C ARG A 221 12.01 3.76 9.31
N VAL A 222 12.58 2.57 9.40
CA VAL A 222 13.77 2.15 8.67
C VAL A 222 13.61 0.68 8.25
N LEU A 223 14.29 0.27 7.17
CA LEU A 223 14.43 -1.13 6.81
C LEU A 223 15.52 -1.78 7.68
N ASP A 224 15.22 -2.95 8.24
CA ASP A 224 16.25 -3.78 8.89
C ASP A 224 17.10 -4.53 7.85
N SER A 225 18.07 -5.30 8.31
CA SER A 225 18.97 -6.08 7.44
C SER A 225 18.27 -7.14 6.59
N SER A 226 17.03 -7.54 6.95
CA SER A 226 16.20 -8.42 6.13
C SER A 226 15.39 -7.67 5.06
N GLY A 227 15.50 -6.35 5.01
CA GLY A 227 14.68 -5.48 4.18
C GLY A 227 13.24 -5.35 4.70
N THR A 228 13.01 -5.61 5.99
CA THR A 228 11.69 -5.47 6.62
C THR A 228 11.59 -4.11 7.30
N ALA A 229 10.48 -3.40 7.05
CA ALA A 229 10.23 -2.13 7.72
C ALA A 229 9.97 -2.33 9.21
N VAL A 230 10.78 -1.67 10.01
CA VAL A 230 10.67 -1.60 11.46
C VAL A 230 10.47 -0.15 11.88
N ILE A 231 9.75 0.03 12.98
CA ILE A 231 9.55 1.35 13.57
C ILE A 231 10.27 1.38 14.92
N TYR A 232 11.03 2.44 15.14
CA TYR A 232 11.64 2.77 16.41
C TYR A 232 11.00 4.04 16.96
N ARG A 233 10.95 4.13 18.28
CA ARG A 233 10.82 5.39 18.99
C ARG A 233 12.23 5.90 19.28
N ALA A 234 12.50 7.15 18.96
CA ALA A 234 13.74 7.80 19.35
C ALA A 234 13.65 8.30 20.80
N GLU A 235 14.64 7.91 21.61
CA GLU A 235 14.81 8.25 23.01
C GLU A 235 16.22 8.86 23.20
N ALA A 236 16.47 9.51 24.34
CA ALA A 236 17.73 10.22 24.57
C ALA A 236 18.95 9.28 24.55
N ASP A 237 18.76 8.03 24.99
CA ASP A 237 19.74 6.97 25.08
C ASP A 237 19.83 6.08 23.83
N GLY A 238 18.85 6.15 22.92
CA GLY A 238 18.90 5.39 21.68
C GLY A 238 17.56 5.18 20.97
N LEU A 239 17.54 4.18 20.09
CA LEU A 239 16.34 3.76 19.37
C LEU A 239 15.67 2.58 20.07
N ARG A 240 14.44 2.77 20.52
CA ARG A 240 13.63 1.70 21.11
C ARG A 240 12.69 1.10 20.07
N ARG A 241 12.87 -0.18 19.75
CA ARG A 241 12.03 -0.87 18.74
C ARG A 241 10.58 -0.91 19.20
N MET A 242 9.66 -0.52 18.31
CA MET A 242 8.23 -0.61 18.54
C MET A 242 7.70 -2.00 18.14
N PRO A 243 6.58 -2.45 18.73
CA PRO A 243 5.86 -3.63 18.24
C PRO A 243 5.57 -3.50 16.75
N THR A 244 5.80 -4.57 16.00
CA THR A 244 5.57 -4.58 14.56
C THR A 244 4.08 -4.41 14.26
N GLY A 245 3.74 -3.34 13.54
CA GLY A 245 2.42 -3.17 12.95
C GLY A 245 2.24 -4.12 11.76
N TRP A 246 2.09 -5.42 12.02
CA TRP A 246 2.05 -6.46 10.99
C TRP A 246 1.03 -6.21 9.87
N PRO A 247 -0.17 -5.63 10.09
CA PRO A 247 -1.08 -5.38 8.97
C PRO A 247 -0.46 -4.38 8.00
N ARG A 248 0.21 -3.34 8.51
CA ARG A 248 0.86 -2.32 7.68
C ARG A 248 2.02 -2.90 6.89
N VAL A 249 2.87 -3.67 7.56
CA VAL A 249 4.06 -4.26 6.96
C VAL A 249 3.67 -5.18 5.81
N LEU A 250 2.69 -6.07 6.02
CA LEU A 250 2.19 -6.97 4.97
C LEU A 250 1.46 -6.22 3.84
N HIS A 251 0.55 -5.29 4.20
CA HIS A 251 -0.25 -4.54 3.23
C HIS A 251 0.61 -3.71 2.27
N GLU A 252 1.63 -3.04 2.81
CA GLU A 252 2.51 -2.20 2.01
C GLU A 252 3.59 -3.01 1.28
N GLY A 253 3.85 -4.26 1.67
CA GLY A 253 4.87 -5.11 1.04
C GLY A 253 6.30 -4.81 1.51
N ASN A 254 6.44 -4.15 2.66
CA ASN A 254 7.73 -3.76 3.24
C ASN A 254 8.30 -4.86 4.14
N TRP A 255 8.40 -6.10 3.64
CA TRP A 255 8.90 -7.26 4.39
C TRP A 255 9.71 -8.21 3.50
N GLY A 256 10.77 -8.80 4.06
CA GLY A 256 11.64 -9.72 3.33
C GLY A 256 12.30 -9.09 2.09
N GLY A 257 12.59 -7.78 2.14
CA GLY A 257 13.17 -7.03 1.03
C GLY A 257 12.25 -7.01 -0.19
N LEU A 258 12.79 -7.44 -1.34
CA LEU A 258 12.04 -7.46 -2.61
C LEU A 258 10.87 -8.46 -2.61
N ILE A 259 10.91 -9.49 -1.77
CA ILE A 259 9.92 -10.58 -1.78
C ILE A 259 8.52 -10.03 -1.46
N GLY A 260 8.38 -9.21 -0.41
CA GLY A 260 7.10 -8.63 -0.03
C GLY A 260 6.49 -7.76 -1.13
N SER A 261 7.31 -6.97 -1.82
CA SER A 261 6.89 -6.17 -2.97
C SER A 261 6.42 -7.04 -4.13
N VAL A 262 7.21 -8.05 -4.52
CA VAL A 262 6.87 -8.96 -5.62
C VAL A 262 5.57 -9.72 -5.34
N LEU A 263 5.37 -10.21 -4.11
CA LEU A 263 4.14 -10.89 -3.74
C LEU A 263 2.92 -9.95 -3.78
N ASN A 264 3.07 -8.69 -3.39
CA ASN A 264 1.99 -7.71 -3.49
C ASN A 264 1.69 -7.32 -4.95
N VAL A 265 2.71 -7.27 -5.82
CA VAL A 265 2.52 -7.11 -7.28
C VAL A 265 1.73 -8.29 -7.84
N ILE A 266 2.14 -9.52 -7.53
CA ILE A 266 1.44 -10.75 -7.97
C ILE A 266 0.00 -10.76 -7.47
N ALA A 267 -0.22 -10.45 -6.19
CA ALA A 267 -1.56 -10.35 -5.60
C ALA A 267 -2.41 -9.32 -6.34
N SER A 268 -1.86 -8.14 -6.63
CA SER A 268 -2.56 -7.05 -7.31
C SER A 268 -2.92 -7.40 -8.76
N ILE A 269 -1.99 -8.03 -9.50
CA ILE A 269 -2.26 -8.55 -10.86
C ILE A 269 -3.34 -9.62 -10.82
N ALA A 270 -3.30 -10.54 -9.85
CA ALA A 270 -4.30 -11.58 -9.70
C ALA A 270 -5.69 -10.98 -9.40
N MET A 271 -5.78 -10.04 -8.46
CA MET A 271 -7.02 -9.32 -8.12
C MET A 271 -7.58 -8.55 -9.31
N LEU A 272 -6.73 -7.80 -10.03
CA LEU A 272 -7.12 -7.06 -11.21
C LEU A 272 -7.60 -8.00 -12.33
N GLY A 273 -6.88 -9.10 -12.55
CA GLY A 273 -7.25 -10.15 -13.48
C GLY A 273 -8.61 -10.76 -13.13
N LEU A 274 -8.86 -11.10 -11.86
CA LEU A 274 -10.16 -11.60 -11.40
C LEU A 274 -11.28 -10.61 -11.63
N LEU A 275 -11.06 -9.33 -11.34
CA LEU A 275 -12.03 -8.26 -11.57
C LEU A 275 -12.38 -8.12 -13.06
N VAL A 276 -11.35 -7.96 -13.91
CA VAL A 276 -11.50 -7.78 -15.36
C VAL A 276 -12.15 -9.01 -15.99
N THR A 277 -11.65 -10.21 -15.69
CA THR A 277 -12.22 -11.45 -16.24
C THR A 277 -13.66 -11.66 -15.75
N GLY A 278 -13.98 -11.34 -14.49
CA GLY A 278 -15.34 -11.38 -13.96
C GLY A 278 -16.30 -10.48 -14.72
N PHE A 279 -15.91 -9.23 -14.96
CA PHE A 279 -16.67 -8.26 -15.75
C PHE A 279 -16.88 -8.73 -17.21
N LEU A 280 -15.82 -9.21 -17.86
CA LEU A 280 -15.88 -9.71 -19.23
C LEU A 280 -16.78 -10.95 -19.37
N ILE A 281 -16.71 -11.90 -18.43
CA ILE A 281 -17.59 -13.08 -18.41
C ILE A 281 -19.06 -12.64 -18.28
N TRP A 282 -19.34 -11.66 -17.43
CA TRP A 282 -20.67 -11.11 -17.29
C TRP A 282 -21.15 -10.45 -18.58
N GLY A 283 -20.36 -9.53 -19.15
CA GLY A 283 -20.69 -8.80 -20.37
C GLY A 283 -20.99 -9.73 -21.54
N ARG A 284 -20.13 -10.73 -21.79
CA ARG A 284 -20.35 -11.74 -22.84
C ARG A 284 -21.68 -12.49 -22.65
N ARG A 285 -21.97 -12.93 -21.42
CA ARG A 285 -23.23 -13.63 -21.11
C ARG A 285 -24.45 -12.74 -21.27
N HIS A 286 -24.34 -11.46 -20.90
CA HIS A 286 -25.43 -10.50 -21.04
C HIS A 286 -25.76 -10.25 -22.51
N LEU A 287 -24.75 -10.03 -23.35
CA LEU A 287 -24.91 -9.82 -24.79
C LEU A 287 -25.52 -11.05 -25.49
N VAL A 288 -25.02 -12.26 -25.19
CA VAL A 288 -25.60 -13.50 -25.76
C VAL A 288 -27.07 -13.66 -25.37
N LYS A 289 -27.43 -13.37 -24.11
CA LYS A 289 -28.83 -13.42 -23.68
C LYS A 289 -29.71 -12.41 -24.42
N ARG A 290 -29.23 -11.18 -24.64
CA ARG A 290 -29.96 -10.16 -25.41
C ARG A 290 -30.17 -10.60 -26.85
N ARG A 291 -29.13 -11.12 -27.52
CA ARG A 291 -29.21 -11.66 -28.89
C ARG A 291 -30.21 -12.80 -29.01
N ASN A 292 -30.17 -13.76 -28.09
CA ASN A 292 -31.11 -14.89 -28.10
C ASN A 292 -32.56 -14.45 -27.85
N ARG A 293 -32.78 -13.42 -27.02
CA ARG A 293 -34.10 -12.84 -26.81
C ARG A 293 -34.62 -12.14 -28.06
N ALA A 294 -33.80 -11.32 -28.71
CA ALA A 294 -34.15 -10.66 -29.97
C ALA A 294 -34.50 -11.68 -31.07
N ALA A 295 -33.69 -12.74 -31.21
CA ALA A 295 -33.95 -13.81 -32.17
C ALA A 295 -35.25 -14.59 -31.88
N ARG A 296 -35.63 -14.75 -30.60
CA ARG A 296 -36.93 -15.37 -30.24
C ARG A 296 -38.11 -14.47 -30.57
N LEU A 297 -38.01 -13.17 -30.31
CA LEU A 297 -39.05 -12.21 -30.66
C LEU A 297 -39.24 -12.11 -32.17
N ALA A 298 -38.15 -12.09 -32.94
CA ALA A 298 -38.18 -12.09 -34.41
C ALA A 298 -38.71 -13.40 -35.04
N ARG A 299 -38.82 -14.49 -34.27
CA ARG A 299 -39.45 -15.75 -34.73
C ARG A 299 -40.91 -15.87 -34.30
N ALA A 300 -41.38 -14.98 -33.44
CA ALA A 300 -42.71 -15.03 -32.84
C ALA A 300 -43.66 -13.94 -33.36
N GLY A 301 -43.15 -12.99 -34.14
CA GLY A 301 -43.92 -12.04 -34.96
C GLY A 301 -43.66 -12.32 -36.43
#